data_AF-G5GP23-F1
#
_entry.id   AF-G5GP23-F1
#
_cell.length_a   1.000
_cell.length_b   1.000
_cell.length_c   1.000
_cell.angle_alpha   90.00
_cell.angle_beta   90.00
_cell.angle_gamma   90.00
#
_symmetry.space_group_name_H-M   'P 1'
#
loop_
_entity.id
_entity.type
_entity.pdbx_description
1 polymer ?
#
loop_
_entity_poly.entity_id
_entity_poly.type
_entity_poly.pdbx_seq_one_letter_code
_entity_poly.pdbx_strand_id
1 'polypeptide(L)'
;MDFDCWTSLKIGEASYIIAEKIRYKEKTSDDVWTEYGLITDKSDIRLWLSIADDGLSCSLSSPVGNKMPKGYRLHDSGTEVVTGVWGDTDASVGDETEYEQYESADGNATFFVEHWNGRRSSSAGRKISAAVIVADTDVGARQRARAVYLRSGLRDLAVHAGSGLAAVGIVLFFLSGIPDLDTRDWHDFRRFVNMPYALHERLSDAPYYKEGAAENGTRLYAAQIDGGTAALDLIEGVDGMVQDAFIEKAAADAPLVIRTQQEIARITGAADGTTHIILTETTPDLTPAAEKLERGYVLMRYAELVRTGDQRGRAVVVLQESPRADTPSAAPADRAASATAAAPPTTAPAPTTSASEETPRRMRHLAH
;
A
#
# COMPACT_ATOMS: atom_id res chain seq x y z
N MET A 1 13.30 27.21 -9.97
CA MET A 1 13.39 26.56 -8.63
C MET A 1 12.29 25.51 -8.54
N ASP A 2 12.57 24.29 -8.06
CA ASP A 2 11.58 23.21 -8.04
C ASP A 2 11.67 22.34 -6.76
N PHE A 3 10.53 21.86 -6.26
CA PHE A 3 10.44 21.00 -5.07
C PHE A 3 9.44 19.85 -5.26
N ASP A 4 9.56 18.80 -4.45
CA ASP A 4 8.67 17.62 -4.52
C ASP A 4 7.61 17.63 -3.42
N CYS A 5 6.43 17.07 -3.73
CA CYS A 5 5.39 16.84 -2.73
C CYS A 5 5.84 15.85 -1.64
N TRP A 6 5.26 16.00 -0.45
CA TRP A 6 5.57 15.24 0.76
C TRP A 6 7.03 15.40 1.25
N THR A 7 7.68 16.50 0.85
CA THR A 7 8.94 16.98 1.42
C THR A 7 8.71 18.14 2.38
N SER A 8 9.71 18.46 3.20
CA SER A 8 9.68 19.62 4.09
C SER A 8 10.41 20.81 3.49
N LEU A 9 9.86 22.00 3.75
CA LEU A 9 10.34 23.28 3.25
C LEU A 9 10.46 24.27 4.40
N LYS A 10 11.53 25.07 4.44
CA LYS A 10 11.67 26.23 5.31
C LYS A 10 11.48 27.51 4.52
N ILE A 11 10.74 28.45 5.11
CA ILE A 11 10.60 29.83 4.61
C ILE A 11 10.98 30.74 5.77
N GLY A 12 12.22 31.22 5.77
CA GLY A 12 12.86 31.81 6.95
C GLY A 12 12.93 30.79 8.10
N GLU A 13 12.43 31.15 9.28
CA GLU A 13 12.42 30.28 10.46
C GLU A 13 11.24 29.28 10.46
N ALA A 14 10.20 29.51 9.66
CA ALA A 14 9.00 28.67 9.64
C ALA A 14 9.21 27.40 8.79
N SER A 15 8.80 26.25 9.32
CA SER A 15 8.88 24.95 8.63
C SER A 15 7.50 24.48 8.19
N TYR A 16 7.42 24.00 6.95
CA TYR A 16 6.21 23.56 6.26
C TYR A 16 6.41 22.18 5.65
N ILE A 17 5.31 21.56 5.24
CA ILE A 17 5.28 20.35 4.41
C ILE A 17 4.57 20.73 3.11
N ILE A 18 5.20 20.44 1.97
CA ILE A 18 4.57 20.56 0.66
C ILE A 18 3.63 19.37 0.53
N ALA A 19 2.33 19.60 0.34
CA ALA A 19 1.35 18.51 0.22
C ALA A 19 0.55 18.57 -1.09
N GLU A 20 0.59 19.67 -1.83
CA GLU A 20 0.33 19.69 -3.27
C GLU A 20 1.30 20.61 -4.03
N LYS A 21 1.39 20.39 -5.34
CA LYS A 21 2.15 21.17 -6.31
C LYS A 21 1.32 21.24 -7.59
N ILE A 22 1.07 22.45 -8.08
CA ILE A 22 0.33 22.70 -9.32
C ILE A 22 1.23 23.56 -10.22
N ARG A 23 1.35 23.18 -11.50
CA ARG A 23 2.03 24.00 -12.52
C ARG A 23 1.02 24.65 -13.43
N TYR A 24 1.20 25.94 -13.66
CA TYR A 24 0.33 26.76 -14.46
C TYR A 24 1.07 27.39 -15.63
N LYS A 25 0.33 27.66 -16.69
CA LYS A 25 0.70 28.57 -17.77
C LYS A 25 -0.44 29.58 -17.98
N GLU A 26 -0.12 30.84 -18.25
CA GLU A 26 -1.12 31.81 -18.74
C GLU A 26 -1.55 31.45 -20.17
N LYS A 27 -2.86 31.47 -20.43
CA LYS A 27 -3.48 30.95 -21.65
C LYS A 27 -3.07 31.68 -22.94
N THR A 28 -2.62 32.93 -22.85
CA THR A 28 -2.37 33.83 -23.98
C THR A 28 -0.92 34.29 -24.11
N SER A 29 -0.12 34.25 -23.04
CA SER A 29 1.33 34.54 -23.07
C SER A 29 2.19 33.26 -23.09
N ASP A 30 3.44 33.35 -22.66
CA ASP A 30 4.33 32.20 -22.37
C ASP A 30 4.74 32.14 -20.88
N ASP A 31 4.06 32.91 -20.02
CA ASP A 31 4.37 33.01 -18.59
C ASP A 31 3.94 31.73 -17.85
N VAL A 32 4.81 31.24 -16.97
CA VAL A 32 4.64 29.97 -16.24
C VAL A 32 5.04 30.09 -14.78
N TRP A 33 4.28 29.44 -13.91
CA TRP A 33 4.55 29.39 -12.47
C TRP A 33 4.23 28.03 -11.87
N THR A 34 4.79 27.77 -10.69
CA THR A 34 4.44 26.62 -9.87
C THR A 34 3.92 27.11 -8.52
N GLU A 35 2.71 26.69 -8.17
CA GLU A 35 2.14 26.87 -6.84
C GLU A 35 2.40 25.64 -5.99
N TYR A 36 2.78 25.84 -4.73
CA TYR A 36 2.99 24.81 -3.75
C TYR A 36 2.02 25.00 -2.59
N GLY A 37 1.10 24.06 -2.41
CA GLY A 37 0.19 24.06 -1.27
C GLY A 37 0.90 23.52 -0.02
N LEU A 38 1.29 24.46 0.83
CA LEU A 38 1.98 24.23 2.09
C LEU A 38 1.00 23.98 3.24
N ILE A 39 1.33 23.03 4.10
CA ILE A 39 0.66 22.75 5.38
C ILE A 39 1.67 22.65 6.51
N THR A 40 1.19 22.49 7.76
CA THR A 40 2.03 22.35 8.96
C THR A 40 1.80 21.02 9.66
N ASP A 41 2.67 20.66 10.62
CA ASP A 41 2.52 19.45 11.44
C ASP A 41 1.25 19.43 12.32
N LYS A 42 0.61 20.58 12.50
CA LYS A 42 -0.56 20.80 13.39
C LYS A 42 -1.80 21.27 12.66
N SER A 43 -1.71 21.62 11.38
CA SER A 43 -2.82 22.22 10.63
C SER A 43 -2.71 21.92 9.14
N ASP A 44 -3.76 21.29 8.64
CA ASP A 44 -4.04 21.00 7.24
C ASP A 44 -4.53 22.25 6.46
N ILE A 45 -4.59 23.45 7.09
CA ILE A 45 -4.95 24.70 6.41
C ILE A 45 -3.88 25.04 5.38
N ARG A 46 -4.29 25.20 4.11
CA ARG A 46 -3.38 25.53 3.02
C ARG A 46 -2.88 26.96 3.09
N LEU A 47 -1.57 27.11 2.90
CA LEU A 47 -0.90 28.34 2.49
C LEU A 47 -0.31 28.10 1.10
N TRP A 48 -0.28 29.11 0.25
CA TRP A 48 0.21 28.96 -1.12
C TRP A 48 1.55 29.65 -1.28
N LEU A 49 2.55 28.92 -1.77
CA LEU A 49 3.81 29.46 -2.23
C LEU A 49 3.83 29.44 -3.76
N SER A 50 3.65 30.61 -4.38
CA SER A 50 3.74 30.83 -5.82
C SER A 50 5.19 31.10 -6.19
N ILE A 51 5.72 30.42 -7.22
CA ILE A 51 7.07 30.63 -7.76
C ILE A 51 6.99 30.77 -9.29
N ALA A 52 7.36 31.95 -9.79
CA ALA A 52 7.47 32.27 -11.21
C ALA A 52 8.92 32.67 -11.57
N ASP A 53 9.22 32.87 -12.85
CA ASP A 53 10.51 33.38 -13.35
C ASP A 53 11.73 32.63 -12.79
N ASP A 54 11.65 31.29 -12.76
CA ASP A 54 12.63 30.38 -12.15
C ASP A 54 12.95 30.61 -10.65
N GLY A 55 12.26 31.53 -9.98
CA GLY A 55 12.53 31.97 -8.61
C GLY A 55 12.89 33.46 -8.48
N LEU A 56 12.83 34.25 -9.56
CA LEU A 56 12.95 35.72 -9.47
C LEU A 56 11.70 36.37 -8.88
N SER A 57 10.53 35.77 -9.09
CA SER A 57 9.26 36.15 -8.47
C SER A 57 8.75 35.03 -7.56
N CYS A 58 8.53 35.35 -6.28
CA CYS A 58 7.99 34.41 -5.29
C CYS A 58 7.03 35.12 -4.33
N SER A 59 5.88 34.51 -4.04
CA SER A 59 4.92 35.01 -3.04
C SER A 59 4.43 33.92 -2.11
N LEU A 60 4.19 34.28 -0.85
CA LEU A 60 3.55 33.42 0.14
C LEU A 60 2.21 34.05 0.55
N SER A 61 1.10 33.32 0.32
CA SER A 61 -0.26 33.76 0.60
C SER A 61 -1.04 32.78 1.48
N SER A 62 -2.20 33.24 1.96
CA SER A 62 -3.16 32.48 2.77
C SER A 62 -4.59 32.77 2.29
N PRO A 63 -5.50 31.78 2.24
CA PRO A 63 -6.91 32.00 1.93
C PRO A 63 -7.56 33.05 2.85
N VAL A 64 -8.38 33.92 2.28
CA VAL A 64 -9.11 34.98 2.99
C VAL A 64 -10.52 35.14 2.44
N GLY A 65 -11.37 35.88 3.16
CA GLY A 65 -12.68 36.27 2.62
C GLY A 65 -12.54 37.27 1.46
N ASN A 66 -13.47 37.20 0.50
CA ASN A 66 -13.49 37.90 -0.80
C ASN A 66 -13.62 39.45 -0.75
N LYS A 67 -13.17 40.09 0.33
CA LYS A 67 -13.24 41.54 0.54
C LYS A 67 -11.88 42.18 0.21
N MET A 68 -11.81 42.77 -0.98
CA MET A 68 -10.65 43.52 -1.46
C MET A 68 -10.12 44.52 -0.40
N PRO A 69 -8.81 44.48 -0.05
CA PRO A 69 -8.21 45.45 0.86
C PRO A 69 -8.21 46.87 0.29
N LYS A 70 -8.26 47.89 1.15
CA LYS A 70 -8.22 49.29 0.72
C LYS A 70 -6.82 49.67 0.23
N GLY A 71 -6.76 50.41 -0.88
CA GLY A 71 -5.52 50.97 -1.43
C GLY A 71 -4.72 50.03 -2.32
N TYR A 72 -5.20 48.80 -2.53
CA TYR A 72 -4.65 47.88 -3.51
C TYR A 72 -5.07 48.29 -4.93
N ARG A 73 -4.30 47.86 -5.94
CA ARG A 73 -4.55 48.11 -7.36
C ARG A 73 -4.36 46.81 -8.14
N LEU A 74 -5.10 46.62 -9.23
CA LEU A 74 -4.86 45.51 -10.15
C LEU A 74 -3.43 45.64 -10.70
N HIS A 75 -2.68 44.55 -10.67
CA HIS A 75 -1.32 44.44 -11.17
C HIS A 75 -1.27 43.57 -12.43
N ASP A 76 -1.95 42.42 -12.39
CA ASP A 76 -2.07 41.48 -13.49
C ASP A 76 -3.43 40.75 -13.46
N SER A 77 -3.85 40.18 -14.59
CA SER A 77 -5.06 39.37 -14.73
C SER A 77 -5.07 38.59 -16.03
N GLY A 78 -5.40 37.29 -15.99
CA GLY A 78 -5.42 36.42 -17.16
C GLY A 78 -6.28 35.18 -16.97
N THR A 79 -6.02 34.14 -17.74
CA THR A 79 -6.58 32.79 -17.52
C THR A 79 -5.42 31.83 -17.27
N GLU A 80 -5.36 31.27 -16.06
CA GLU A 80 -4.39 30.23 -15.75
C GLU A 80 -4.90 28.88 -16.26
N VAL A 81 -4.00 28.08 -16.83
CA VAL A 81 -4.27 26.73 -17.32
C VAL A 81 -3.37 25.75 -16.59
N VAL A 82 -3.95 24.72 -15.99
CA VAL A 82 -3.21 23.70 -15.25
C VAL A 82 -2.47 22.78 -16.23
N THR A 83 -1.14 22.76 -16.14
CA THR A 83 -0.23 21.97 -16.99
C THR A 83 0.40 20.77 -16.29
N GLY A 84 0.29 20.66 -14.96
CA GLY A 84 0.75 19.52 -14.19
C GLY A 84 0.31 19.58 -12.74
N VAL A 85 -0.01 18.43 -12.14
CA VAL A 85 -0.54 18.31 -10.77
C VAL A 85 0.14 17.18 -10.01
N TRP A 86 0.44 17.38 -8.73
CA TRP A 86 1.04 16.38 -7.84
C TRP A 86 0.57 16.58 -6.39
N GLY A 87 0.20 15.49 -5.70
CA GLY A 87 -0.12 15.49 -4.27
C GLY A 87 -1.62 15.42 -3.95
N ASP A 88 -1.99 15.94 -2.78
CA ASP A 88 -3.34 16.00 -2.22
C ASP A 88 -4.07 17.23 -2.79
N THR A 89 -4.58 17.13 -4.01
CA THR A 89 -5.17 18.26 -4.78
C THR A 89 -6.47 17.87 -5.48
N ASP A 90 -7.40 18.83 -5.59
CA ASP A 90 -8.64 18.71 -6.37
C ASP A 90 -8.45 19.13 -7.86
N ALA A 91 -7.30 19.72 -8.22
CA ALA A 91 -7.04 20.25 -9.56
C ALA A 91 -6.63 19.16 -10.58
N SER A 92 -7.05 19.34 -11.84
CA SER A 92 -6.76 18.44 -12.96
C SER A 92 -6.00 19.14 -14.09
N VAL A 93 -5.17 18.40 -14.83
CA VAL A 93 -4.48 18.94 -16.01
C VAL A 93 -5.49 19.28 -17.11
N GLY A 94 -5.44 20.53 -17.58
CA GLY A 94 -6.43 21.09 -18.50
C GLY A 94 -7.57 21.87 -17.82
N ASP A 95 -7.59 21.96 -16.49
CA ASP A 95 -8.47 22.92 -15.79
C ASP A 95 -8.03 24.36 -16.10
N GLU A 96 -9.02 25.26 -16.13
CA GLU A 96 -8.83 26.70 -16.39
C GLU A 96 -9.59 27.54 -15.35
N THR A 97 -9.01 28.66 -14.93
CA THR A 97 -9.72 29.67 -14.13
C THR A 97 -9.27 31.09 -14.48
N GLU A 98 -10.16 32.06 -14.36
CA GLU A 98 -9.82 33.49 -14.48
C GLU A 98 -9.18 33.95 -13.17
N TYR A 99 -8.06 34.68 -13.25
CA TYR A 99 -7.37 35.22 -12.08
C TYR A 99 -7.24 36.75 -12.15
N GLU A 100 -7.25 37.39 -10.98
CA GLU A 100 -6.88 38.81 -10.80
C GLU A 100 -5.83 38.91 -9.67
N GLN A 101 -4.62 39.41 -9.98
CA GLN A 101 -3.61 39.76 -8.97
C GLN A 101 -3.65 41.26 -8.66
N TYR A 102 -3.80 41.59 -7.38
CA TYR A 102 -3.76 42.97 -6.89
C TYR A 102 -2.57 43.18 -5.94
N GLU A 103 -2.03 44.39 -5.93
CA GLU A 103 -0.90 44.76 -5.06
C GLU A 103 -1.14 46.03 -4.26
N SER A 104 -0.51 46.09 -3.09
CA SER A 104 -0.40 47.30 -2.27
C SER A 104 0.40 48.40 -2.96
N ALA A 105 0.22 49.65 -2.52
CA ALA A 105 0.87 50.82 -3.15
C ALA A 105 2.42 50.83 -3.07
N ASP A 106 3.02 49.95 -2.29
CA ASP A 106 4.47 49.70 -2.18
C ASP A 106 4.92 48.40 -2.88
N GLY A 107 4.02 47.66 -3.54
CA GLY A 107 4.30 46.45 -4.32
C GLY A 107 4.68 45.20 -3.52
N ASN A 108 4.65 45.26 -2.18
CA ASN A 108 5.12 44.19 -1.30
C ASN A 108 4.03 43.16 -0.92
N ALA A 109 2.79 43.62 -0.73
CA ALA A 109 1.68 42.77 -0.32
C ALA A 109 0.74 42.49 -1.50
N THR A 110 0.35 41.22 -1.64
CA THR A 110 -0.43 40.71 -2.77
C THR A 110 -1.82 40.27 -2.31
N PHE A 111 -2.81 40.36 -3.20
CA PHE A 111 -4.14 39.83 -3.01
C PHE A 111 -4.60 39.21 -4.34
N PHE A 112 -4.72 37.89 -4.36
CA PHE A 112 -5.14 37.14 -5.54
C PHE A 112 -6.62 36.79 -5.45
N VAL A 113 -7.24 36.62 -6.61
CA VAL A 113 -8.65 36.25 -6.78
C VAL A 113 -8.71 35.22 -7.90
N GLU A 114 -9.36 34.08 -7.66
CA GLU A 114 -9.62 33.06 -8.70
C GLU A 114 -11.13 32.78 -8.82
N HIS A 115 -11.58 32.40 -10.01
CA HIS A 115 -13.00 32.29 -10.38
C HIS A 115 -13.49 30.85 -10.64
N TRP A 116 -12.98 29.90 -9.84
CA TRP A 116 -13.29 28.46 -9.92
C TRP A 116 -14.78 28.13 -9.95
N ASN A 117 -15.25 27.55 -11.07
CA ASN A 117 -16.63 27.03 -11.22
C ASN A 117 -17.73 28.04 -10.82
N GLY A 118 -17.53 29.33 -11.13
CA GLY A 118 -18.46 30.41 -10.78
C GLY A 118 -18.46 30.80 -9.29
N ARG A 119 -17.54 30.26 -8.49
CA ARG A 119 -17.24 30.70 -7.13
C ARG A 119 -15.98 31.56 -7.16
N ARG A 120 -16.01 32.67 -6.41
CA ARG A 120 -14.82 33.49 -6.16
C ARG A 120 -14.04 32.94 -4.96
N SER A 121 -12.80 32.54 -5.19
CA SER A 121 -11.76 32.37 -4.16
C SER A 121 -11.03 33.69 -3.95
N SER A 122 -10.28 33.84 -2.85
CA SER A 122 -9.32 34.93 -2.67
C SER A 122 -8.22 34.54 -1.67
N SER A 123 -6.98 34.92 -1.98
CA SER A 123 -5.85 34.76 -1.06
C SER A 123 -5.14 36.09 -0.83
N ALA A 124 -4.59 36.30 0.37
CA ALA A 124 -3.79 37.49 0.70
C ALA A 124 -2.39 37.05 1.12
N GLY A 125 -1.37 37.76 0.66
CA GLY A 125 0.02 37.36 0.81
C GLY A 125 1.02 38.49 0.75
N ARG A 126 2.29 38.11 0.58
CA ARG A 126 3.40 39.04 0.33
C ARG A 126 4.41 38.41 -0.61
N LYS A 127 5.13 39.25 -1.35
CA LYS A 127 6.35 38.83 -2.05
C LYS A 127 7.43 38.46 -1.02
N ILE A 128 8.22 37.44 -1.35
CA ILE A 128 9.35 36.96 -0.55
C ILE A 128 10.56 36.73 -1.46
N SER A 129 11.78 36.79 -0.91
CA SER A 129 12.97 36.42 -1.67
C SER A 129 13.13 34.91 -1.73
N ALA A 130 13.45 34.34 -2.90
CA ALA A 130 13.82 32.94 -3.03
C ALA A 130 15.00 32.54 -2.11
N ALA A 131 15.85 33.49 -1.70
CA ALA A 131 16.94 33.25 -0.76
C ALA A 131 16.50 32.86 0.67
N VAL A 132 15.22 33.04 1.04
CA VAL A 132 14.68 32.53 2.31
C VAL A 132 13.94 31.20 2.17
N ILE A 133 13.83 30.63 0.95
CA ILE A 133 13.14 29.39 0.64
C ILE A 133 14.17 28.26 0.52
N VAL A 134 14.12 27.29 1.44
CA VAL A 134 15.16 26.24 1.55
C VAL A 134 14.50 24.88 1.82
N ALA A 135 14.91 23.84 1.08
CA ALA A 135 14.47 22.47 1.36
C ALA A 135 14.97 22.01 2.75
N ASP A 136 14.06 21.60 3.63
CA ASP A 136 14.40 21.22 5.01
C ASP A 136 14.84 19.76 5.05
N THR A 137 16.15 19.55 4.88
CA THR A 137 16.77 18.22 4.79
C THR A 137 16.98 17.54 6.16
N ASP A 138 16.55 18.16 7.26
CA ASP A 138 16.55 17.57 8.60
C ASP A 138 15.85 16.19 8.63
N VAL A 139 16.41 15.27 9.40
CA VAL A 139 15.85 13.91 9.58
C VAL A 139 14.50 14.00 10.28
N GLY A 140 14.36 14.89 11.28
CA GLY A 140 13.08 15.12 11.95
C GLY A 140 12.03 15.73 11.02
N ALA A 141 12.42 16.65 10.14
CA ALA A 141 11.54 17.24 9.13
C ALA A 141 11.02 16.19 8.15
N ARG A 142 11.93 15.39 7.57
CA ARG A 142 11.59 14.25 6.71
C ARG A 142 10.65 13.24 7.40
N GLN A 143 10.86 12.96 8.69
CA GLN A 143 9.95 12.12 9.48
C GLN A 143 8.55 12.75 9.66
N ARG A 144 8.47 14.07 9.94
CA ARG A 144 7.19 14.80 10.02
C ARG A 144 6.44 14.80 8.68
N ALA A 145 7.13 15.03 7.56
CA ALA A 145 6.52 15.00 6.23
C ALA A 145 5.95 13.62 5.88
N ARG A 146 6.71 12.54 6.14
CA ARG A 146 6.24 11.15 6.00
C ARG A 146 5.03 10.84 6.89
N ALA A 147 5.03 11.32 8.13
CA ALA A 147 3.90 11.12 9.06
C ALA A 147 2.62 11.85 8.60
N VAL A 148 2.74 13.00 7.94
CA VAL A 148 1.59 13.71 7.36
C VAL A 148 1.12 13.06 6.05
N TYR A 149 2.03 12.56 5.21
CA TYR A 149 1.68 11.75 4.03
C TYR A 149 0.94 10.44 4.38
N LEU A 150 1.40 9.73 5.42
CA LEU A 150 0.67 8.61 6.02
C LEU A 150 -0.76 9.00 6.41
N ARG A 151 -0.92 10.16 7.05
CA ARG A 151 -2.21 10.65 7.53
C ARG A 151 -3.14 11.10 6.40
N SER A 152 -2.62 11.72 5.33
CA SER A 152 -3.43 12.09 4.16
C SER A 152 -3.90 10.85 3.40
N GLY A 153 -3.02 9.87 3.13
CA GLY A 153 -3.41 8.60 2.49
C GLY A 153 -4.44 7.80 3.29
N LEU A 154 -4.32 7.76 4.62
CA LEU A 154 -5.32 7.13 5.49
C LEU A 154 -6.65 7.92 5.55
N ARG A 155 -6.61 9.25 5.44
CA ARG A 155 -7.80 10.12 5.39
C ARG A 155 -8.55 9.94 4.07
N ASP A 156 -7.83 9.98 2.95
CA ASP A 156 -8.37 9.82 1.60
C ASP A 156 -9.03 8.45 1.43
N LEU A 157 -8.33 7.38 1.83
CA LEU A 157 -8.90 6.04 1.93
C LEU A 157 -10.21 6.02 2.72
N ALA A 158 -10.26 6.66 3.90
CA ALA A 158 -11.45 6.65 4.76
C ALA A 158 -12.64 7.42 4.15
N VAL A 159 -12.39 8.40 3.28
CA VAL A 159 -13.43 9.11 2.50
C VAL A 159 -13.88 8.26 1.30
N HIS A 160 -12.93 7.62 0.60
CA HIS A 160 -13.18 6.77 -0.56
C HIS A 160 -13.44 5.28 -0.21
N ALA A 161 -13.73 4.97 1.06
CA ALA A 161 -13.96 3.63 1.62
C ALA A 161 -15.28 2.95 1.17
N GLY A 162 -15.77 3.27 -0.03
CA GLY A 162 -16.67 2.37 -0.76
C GLY A 162 -15.95 1.09 -1.23
N SER A 163 -14.62 1.10 -1.35
CA SER A 163 -13.86 -0.06 -1.84
C SER A 163 -12.39 -0.12 -1.36
N GLY A 164 -12.05 -1.22 -0.67
CA GLY A 164 -10.70 -1.81 -0.72
C GLY A 164 -9.73 -1.51 0.42
N LEU A 165 -9.43 -2.53 1.23
CA LEU A 165 -8.32 -2.52 2.21
C LEU A 165 -6.94 -2.37 1.54
N ALA A 166 -6.83 -2.70 0.25
CA ALA A 166 -5.59 -2.78 -0.51
C ALA A 166 -4.78 -1.47 -0.56
N ALA A 167 -5.45 -0.32 -0.68
CA ALA A 167 -4.75 0.96 -0.79
C ALA A 167 -4.00 1.36 0.49
N VAL A 168 -4.39 0.84 1.66
CA VAL A 168 -3.62 0.98 2.92
C VAL A 168 -2.18 0.52 2.73
N GLY A 169 -2.02 -0.71 2.22
CA GLY A 169 -0.70 -1.30 2.08
C GLY A 169 0.09 -0.70 0.93
N ILE A 170 -0.55 -0.34 -0.20
CA ILE A 170 0.15 0.31 -1.32
C ILE A 170 0.81 1.61 -0.84
N VAL A 171 0.11 2.42 -0.02
CA VAL A 171 0.69 3.62 0.60
C VAL A 171 1.81 3.25 1.59
N LEU A 172 1.60 2.28 2.50
CA LEU A 172 2.63 1.85 3.47
C LEU A 172 3.90 1.27 2.80
N PHE A 173 3.77 0.65 1.63
CA PHE A 173 4.86 0.02 0.87
C PHE A 173 5.79 1.06 0.24
N PHE A 174 5.23 2.10 -0.40
CA PHE A 174 6.05 3.24 -0.86
C PHE A 174 6.66 4.06 0.29
N LEU A 175 6.14 3.90 1.52
CA LEU A 175 6.58 4.63 2.72
C LEU A 175 7.70 3.94 3.52
N SER A 176 7.85 2.61 3.42
CA SER A 176 8.84 1.86 4.20
C SER A 176 10.28 2.04 3.68
N GLY A 177 10.46 2.25 2.37
CA GLY A 177 11.73 2.66 1.78
C GLY A 177 12.85 1.61 1.89
N ILE A 178 12.50 0.33 1.71
CA ILE A 178 13.45 -0.79 1.68
C ILE A 178 14.29 -0.68 0.39
N PRO A 179 15.63 -0.55 0.45
CA PRO A 179 16.46 -0.37 -0.76
C PRO A 179 16.61 -1.64 -1.60
N ASP A 180 16.60 -2.80 -0.94
CA ASP A 180 16.76 -4.13 -1.53
C ASP A 180 15.57 -4.99 -1.07
N LEU A 181 14.57 -5.18 -1.93
CA LEU A 181 13.49 -6.14 -1.71
C LEU A 181 13.95 -7.51 -2.24
N ASP A 182 14.14 -8.47 -1.35
CA ASP A 182 14.17 -9.89 -1.74
C ASP A 182 12.75 -10.32 -2.18
N THR A 183 12.63 -11.35 -3.00
CA THR A 183 11.35 -11.85 -3.53
C THR A 183 10.34 -12.14 -2.41
N ARG A 184 10.84 -12.48 -1.21
CA ARG A 184 10.05 -12.74 -0.01
C ARG A 184 9.31 -11.50 0.50
N ASP A 185 9.97 -10.35 0.63
CA ASP A 185 9.38 -9.15 1.22
C ASP A 185 8.28 -8.55 0.32
N TRP A 186 8.47 -8.66 -1.00
CA TRP A 186 7.47 -8.30 -2.00
C TRP A 186 6.27 -9.26 -2.00
N HIS A 187 6.49 -10.55 -1.73
CA HIS A 187 5.43 -11.56 -1.60
C HIS A 187 4.58 -11.33 -0.33
N ASP A 188 5.23 -11.22 0.84
CA ASP A 188 4.55 -10.92 2.11
C ASP A 188 3.80 -9.56 2.05
N PHE A 189 4.29 -8.59 1.26
CA PHE A 189 3.55 -7.36 0.97
C PHE A 189 2.31 -7.57 0.07
N ARG A 190 2.46 -8.22 -1.09
CA ARG A 190 1.36 -8.51 -2.03
C ARG A 190 0.19 -9.22 -1.35
N ARG A 191 0.53 -10.15 -0.47
CA ARG A 191 -0.38 -10.84 0.45
C ARG A 191 -1.13 -9.87 1.37
N PHE A 192 -0.44 -8.93 2.03
CA PHE A 192 -1.05 -7.97 2.95
C PHE A 192 -2.10 -7.05 2.28
N VAL A 193 -1.90 -6.69 1.00
CA VAL A 193 -2.88 -5.91 0.23
C VAL A 193 -3.97 -6.74 -0.44
N ASN A 194 -3.97 -8.07 -0.29
CA ASN A 194 -4.85 -8.98 -1.02
C ASN A 194 -4.73 -8.79 -2.55
N MET A 195 -3.49 -8.58 -3.03
CA MET A 195 -3.13 -8.67 -4.46
C MET A 195 -2.13 -9.82 -4.65
N PRO A 196 -2.59 -11.08 -4.54
CA PRO A 196 -1.73 -12.24 -4.78
C PRO A 196 -1.18 -12.20 -6.21
N TYR A 197 -0.05 -12.89 -6.43
CA TYR A 197 0.49 -13.09 -7.76
C TYR A 197 -0.52 -13.74 -8.72
N ALA A 198 -0.48 -13.33 -9.99
CA ALA A 198 -0.92 -14.18 -11.09
C ALA A 198 0.09 -15.33 -11.31
N LEU A 199 -0.35 -16.44 -11.93
CA LEU A 199 0.54 -17.56 -12.20
C LEU A 199 1.64 -17.16 -13.20
N HIS A 200 1.32 -16.36 -14.23
CA HIS A 200 2.36 -15.89 -15.16
C HIS A 200 3.40 -15.00 -14.48
N GLU A 201 2.99 -14.07 -13.62
CA GLU A 201 3.93 -13.22 -12.87
C GLU A 201 4.86 -14.09 -12.00
N ARG A 202 4.31 -15.09 -11.30
CA ARG A 202 5.09 -15.99 -10.43
C ARG A 202 6.10 -16.81 -11.24
N LEU A 203 5.72 -17.23 -12.45
CA LEU A 203 6.56 -17.97 -13.39
C LEU A 203 7.65 -17.09 -14.02
N SER A 204 7.34 -15.86 -14.43
CA SER A 204 8.30 -14.91 -15.00
C SER A 204 9.32 -14.39 -13.97
N ASP A 205 8.92 -14.22 -12.69
CA ASP A 205 9.81 -13.73 -11.63
C ASP A 205 10.81 -14.79 -11.11
N ALA A 206 10.54 -16.10 -11.27
CA ALA A 206 11.42 -17.13 -10.70
C ALA A 206 12.60 -17.46 -11.63
N PRO A 207 13.87 -17.34 -11.16
CA PRO A 207 15.06 -17.50 -12.01
C PRO A 207 15.32 -18.94 -12.51
N TYR A 208 14.48 -19.91 -12.13
CA TYR A 208 14.55 -21.31 -12.54
C TYR A 208 13.46 -21.75 -13.53
N TYR A 209 12.41 -20.95 -13.74
CA TYR A 209 11.51 -21.13 -14.88
C TYR A 209 12.10 -20.42 -16.10
N LYS A 210 11.90 -21.00 -17.28
CA LYS A 210 12.31 -20.44 -18.57
C LYS A 210 11.10 -20.40 -19.49
N GLU A 211 10.70 -19.21 -19.90
CA GLU A 211 9.62 -19.02 -20.87
C GLU A 211 10.07 -19.52 -22.27
N GLY A 212 9.18 -20.27 -22.93
CA GLY A 212 9.35 -20.77 -24.29
C GLY A 212 8.65 -19.88 -25.32
N ALA A 213 8.58 -20.36 -26.57
CA ALA A 213 7.77 -19.69 -27.59
C ALA A 213 6.28 -19.78 -27.24
N ALA A 214 5.62 -18.63 -27.06
CA ALA A 214 4.19 -18.54 -26.82
C ALA A 214 3.41 -18.43 -28.15
N GLU A 215 2.32 -19.19 -28.28
CA GLU A 215 1.39 -19.09 -29.41
C GLU A 215 -0.04 -18.90 -28.93
N ASN A 216 -0.80 -18.02 -29.59
CA ASN A 216 -2.25 -17.87 -29.43
C ASN A 216 -2.75 -17.78 -27.97
N GLY A 217 -2.07 -16.98 -27.13
CA GLY A 217 -2.42 -16.78 -25.72
C GLY A 217 -2.00 -17.90 -24.76
N THR A 218 -1.41 -18.98 -25.27
CA THR A 218 -0.79 -20.04 -24.45
C THR A 218 0.67 -19.69 -24.18
N ARG A 219 1.06 -19.63 -22.91
CA ARG A 219 2.47 -19.49 -22.50
C ARG A 219 3.03 -20.84 -22.07
N LEU A 220 4.31 -21.07 -22.35
CA LEU A 220 5.03 -22.31 -22.03
C LEU A 220 6.21 -21.97 -21.12
N TYR A 221 6.38 -22.73 -20.04
CA TYR A 221 7.53 -22.59 -19.14
C TYR A 221 8.16 -23.94 -18.84
N ALA A 222 9.49 -23.96 -18.67
CA ALA A 222 10.26 -25.15 -18.29
C ALA A 222 11.18 -24.87 -17.08
N ALA A 223 11.30 -25.82 -16.14
CA ALA A 223 12.19 -25.73 -14.97
C ALA A 223 12.76 -27.08 -14.55
N GLN A 224 13.98 -27.12 -13.99
CA GLN A 224 14.61 -28.36 -13.51
C GLN A 224 14.17 -28.73 -12.08
N ILE A 225 12.86 -28.95 -11.90
CA ILE A 225 12.21 -29.36 -10.65
C ILE A 225 11.11 -30.38 -10.97
N ASP A 226 10.72 -31.19 -9.98
CA ASP A 226 9.58 -32.09 -10.13
C ASP A 226 8.24 -31.32 -10.11
N GLY A 227 7.20 -31.90 -10.71
CA GLY A 227 5.89 -31.27 -10.82
C GLY A 227 5.14 -31.08 -9.50
N GLY A 228 5.50 -31.82 -8.45
CA GLY A 228 4.99 -31.59 -7.09
C GLY A 228 5.61 -30.33 -6.49
N THR A 229 6.94 -30.19 -6.56
CA THR A 229 7.65 -28.97 -6.16
C THR A 229 7.16 -27.74 -6.92
N ALA A 230 6.96 -27.84 -8.23
CA ALA A 230 6.39 -26.78 -9.06
C ALA A 230 4.94 -26.42 -8.64
N ALA A 231 4.10 -27.42 -8.37
CA ALA A 231 2.73 -27.18 -7.91
C ALA A 231 2.67 -26.46 -6.56
N LEU A 232 3.52 -26.86 -5.60
CA LEU A 232 3.60 -26.20 -4.29
C LEU A 232 4.13 -24.76 -4.40
N ASP A 233 5.13 -24.54 -5.26
CA ASP A 233 5.71 -23.21 -5.52
C ASP A 233 4.71 -22.23 -6.18
N LEU A 234 3.86 -22.72 -7.09
CA LEU A 234 2.78 -21.91 -7.66
C LEU A 234 1.66 -21.64 -6.66
N ILE A 235 1.29 -22.61 -5.81
CA ILE A 235 0.31 -22.42 -4.74
C ILE A 235 0.80 -21.40 -3.70
N GLU A 236 2.08 -21.47 -3.32
CA GLU A 236 2.74 -20.47 -2.45
C GLU A 236 2.73 -19.09 -3.11
N GLY A 237 3.14 -19.01 -4.38
CA GLY A 237 3.15 -17.76 -5.15
C GLY A 237 1.81 -17.02 -5.13
N VAL A 238 0.71 -17.70 -5.44
CA VAL A 238 -0.63 -17.09 -5.50
C VAL A 238 -1.33 -16.98 -4.12
N ASP A 239 -0.59 -17.03 -3.00
CA ASP A 239 -1.10 -17.00 -1.61
C ASP A 239 -2.18 -18.06 -1.32
N GLY A 240 -2.14 -19.20 -2.02
CA GLY A 240 -3.17 -20.22 -1.94
C GLY A 240 -4.54 -19.78 -2.50
N MET A 241 -4.62 -18.73 -3.32
CA MET A 241 -5.84 -18.24 -3.98
C MET A 241 -6.21 -19.07 -5.23
N VAL A 242 -6.19 -20.39 -5.02
CA VAL A 242 -6.50 -21.44 -5.99
C VAL A 242 -7.96 -21.86 -5.82
N GLN A 243 -8.67 -22.02 -6.95
CA GLN A 243 -10.05 -22.52 -7.01
C GLN A 243 -10.11 -24.05 -6.96
N ASP A 244 -9.18 -24.73 -7.64
CA ASP A 244 -9.06 -26.19 -7.65
C ASP A 244 -7.61 -26.61 -8.01
N ALA A 245 -7.16 -27.75 -7.50
CA ALA A 245 -5.86 -28.34 -7.76
C ALA A 245 -5.96 -29.88 -7.79
N PHE A 246 -5.77 -30.49 -8.96
CA PHE A 246 -6.08 -31.91 -9.20
C PHE A 246 -5.23 -32.54 -10.30
N ILE A 247 -5.22 -33.87 -10.39
CA ILE A 247 -4.58 -34.61 -11.49
C ILE A 247 -5.64 -34.94 -12.55
N GLU A 248 -5.43 -34.52 -13.78
CA GLU A 248 -6.34 -34.75 -14.92
C GLU A 248 -6.11 -36.14 -15.53
N LYS A 249 -6.49 -37.18 -14.78
CA LYS A 249 -6.28 -38.61 -15.11
C LYS A 249 -6.81 -39.06 -16.50
N ALA A 250 -7.67 -38.28 -17.14
CA ALA A 250 -8.25 -38.57 -18.44
C ALA A 250 -7.38 -38.10 -19.63
N ALA A 251 -6.42 -37.20 -19.40
CA ALA A 251 -5.43 -36.81 -20.40
C ALA A 251 -4.22 -37.77 -20.38
N ALA A 252 -3.60 -37.97 -21.54
CA ALA A 252 -2.57 -39.00 -21.75
C ALA A 252 -1.39 -38.92 -20.76
N ASP A 253 -0.90 -37.71 -20.48
CA ASP A 253 0.24 -37.46 -19.59
C ASP A 253 -0.17 -37.21 -18.13
N ALA A 254 -1.46 -37.36 -17.81
CA ALA A 254 -2.08 -37.13 -16.49
C ALA A 254 -1.56 -35.87 -15.76
N PRO A 255 -1.65 -34.67 -16.36
CA PRO A 255 -1.05 -33.45 -15.82
C PRO A 255 -1.70 -33.04 -14.50
N LEU A 256 -0.90 -32.41 -13.65
CA LEU A 256 -1.36 -31.74 -12.43
C LEU A 256 -1.85 -30.34 -12.82
N VAL A 257 -3.13 -30.09 -12.62
CA VAL A 257 -3.81 -28.85 -12.98
C VAL A 257 -3.99 -27.97 -11.74
N ILE A 258 -3.63 -26.69 -11.84
CA ILE A 258 -3.95 -25.65 -10.86
C ILE A 258 -4.80 -24.58 -11.55
N ARG A 259 -5.95 -24.23 -10.96
CA ARG A 259 -6.85 -23.20 -11.48
C ARG A 259 -6.96 -22.02 -10.50
N THR A 260 -6.73 -20.80 -10.98
CA THR A 260 -7.03 -19.55 -10.26
C THR A 260 -8.23 -18.84 -10.89
N GLN A 261 -8.57 -17.65 -10.37
CA GLN A 261 -9.61 -16.78 -10.93
C GLN A 261 -9.26 -16.21 -12.32
N GLN A 262 -7.98 -16.24 -12.72
CA GLN A 262 -7.52 -15.64 -13.98
C GLN A 262 -6.86 -16.65 -14.92
N GLU A 263 -6.23 -17.70 -14.39
CA GLU A 263 -5.36 -18.59 -15.18
C GLU A 263 -5.50 -20.08 -14.79
N ILE A 264 -5.10 -20.96 -15.71
CA ILE A 264 -4.95 -22.40 -15.49
C ILE A 264 -3.52 -22.80 -15.86
N ALA A 265 -2.79 -23.40 -14.92
CA ALA A 265 -1.53 -24.08 -15.18
C ALA A 265 -1.78 -25.60 -15.31
N ARG A 266 -1.26 -26.21 -16.38
CA ARG A 266 -1.16 -27.67 -16.57
C ARG A 266 0.32 -28.06 -16.44
N ILE A 267 0.64 -28.89 -15.46
CA ILE A 267 2.00 -29.23 -15.04
C ILE A 267 2.27 -30.70 -15.40
N THR A 268 3.29 -30.94 -16.24
CA THR A 268 3.68 -32.27 -16.73
C THR A 268 5.18 -32.49 -16.52
N GLY A 269 5.55 -33.47 -15.70
CA GLY A 269 6.97 -33.82 -15.50
C GLY A 269 7.52 -34.67 -16.64
N ALA A 270 8.69 -34.32 -17.16
CA ALA A 270 9.42 -35.11 -18.14
C ALA A 270 10.41 -36.10 -17.47
N ALA A 271 10.81 -37.15 -18.21
CA ALA A 271 11.62 -38.27 -17.69
C ALA A 271 13.09 -37.91 -17.35
N ASP A 272 13.54 -36.73 -17.76
CA ASP A 272 14.81 -36.10 -17.40
C ASP A 272 14.74 -35.27 -16.10
N GLY A 273 13.57 -35.22 -15.46
CA GLY A 273 13.29 -34.38 -14.30
C GLY A 273 12.88 -32.94 -14.64
N THR A 274 12.59 -32.63 -15.91
CA THR A 274 12.16 -31.28 -16.33
C THR A 274 10.66 -31.06 -16.12
N THR A 275 10.37 -30.15 -15.20
CA THR A 275 9.12 -29.39 -15.01
C THR A 275 8.58 -28.71 -16.27
N HIS A 276 7.65 -29.27 -17.07
CA HIS A 276 6.96 -28.51 -18.12
C HIS A 276 5.62 -27.95 -17.61
N ILE A 277 5.34 -26.67 -17.91
CA ILE A 277 4.14 -25.96 -17.48
C ILE A 277 3.52 -25.24 -18.68
N ILE A 278 2.27 -25.59 -18.99
CA ILE A 278 1.43 -24.90 -19.98
C ILE A 278 0.49 -23.98 -19.21
N LEU A 279 0.47 -22.68 -19.55
CA LEU A 279 -0.36 -21.68 -18.90
C LEU A 279 -1.33 -21.05 -19.90
N THR A 280 -2.62 -21.02 -19.54
CA THR A 280 -3.69 -20.39 -20.31
C THR A 280 -4.54 -19.50 -19.41
N GLU A 281 -5.34 -18.61 -20.01
CA GLU A 281 -6.46 -17.95 -19.32
C GLU A 281 -7.41 -18.98 -18.71
N THR A 282 -8.09 -18.63 -17.62
CA THR A 282 -9.04 -19.52 -16.95
C THR A 282 -10.33 -19.66 -17.76
N THR A 283 -10.94 -20.83 -17.66
CA THR A 283 -12.24 -21.13 -18.28
C THR A 283 -13.18 -21.73 -17.23
N PRO A 284 -14.51 -21.49 -17.34
CA PRO A 284 -15.48 -22.07 -16.42
C PRO A 284 -15.36 -23.60 -16.34
N ASP A 285 -15.25 -24.12 -15.12
CA ASP A 285 -15.07 -25.55 -14.86
C ASP A 285 -16.39 -26.31 -15.04
N LEU A 286 -16.72 -26.66 -16.29
CA LEU A 286 -17.99 -27.32 -16.68
C LEU A 286 -18.06 -28.82 -16.31
N THR A 287 -17.02 -29.39 -15.70
CA THR A 287 -16.98 -30.78 -15.22
C THR A 287 -18.17 -31.10 -14.28
N PRO A 288 -18.84 -32.26 -14.43
CA PRO A 288 -19.91 -32.68 -13.52
C PRO A 288 -19.50 -32.72 -12.04
N ALA A 289 -20.42 -32.35 -11.14
CA ALA A 289 -20.13 -32.27 -9.70
C ALA A 289 -19.64 -33.59 -9.08
N ALA A 290 -20.05 -34.75 -9.63
CA ALA A 290 -19.55 -36.05 -9.21
C ALA A 290 -18.05 -36.22 -9.50
N GLU A 291 -17.60 -35.89 -10.71
CA GLU A 291 -16.17 -35.94 -11.08
C GLU A 291 -15.33 -34.93 -10.29
N LYS A 292 -15.90 -33.78 -9.91
CA LYS A 292 -15.21 -32.83 -9.01
C LYS A 292 -14.97 -33.39 -7.61
N LEU A 293 -15.84 -34.27 -7.10
CA LEU A 293 -15.66 -34.93 -5.80
C LEU A 293 -14.54 -35.99 -5.83
N GLU A 294 -14.12 -36.46 -7.01
CA GLU A 294 -12.97 -37.38 -7.17
C GLU A 294 -11.62 -36.65 -7.24
N ARG A 295 -11.61 -35.30 -7.23
CA ARG A 295 -10.39 -34.49 -7.25
C ARG A 295 -9.64 -34.54 -5.92
N GLY A 296 -8.32 -34.43 -5.98
CA GLY A 296 -7.43 -34.71 -4.85
C GLY A 296 -7.26 -33.54 -3.87
N TYR A 297 -7.96 -33.60 -2.73
CA TYR A 297 -7.96 -32.53 -1.70
C TYR A 297 -6.60 -32.18 -1.05
N VAL A 298 -5.50 -32.87 -1.35
CA VAL A 298 -4.18 -32.63 -0.72
C VAL A 298 -3.66 -31.23 -1.02
N LEU A 299 -3.67 -30.81 -2.29
CA LEU A 299 -3.20 -29.48 -2.70
C LEU A 299 -4.18 -28.37 -2.33
N MET A 300 -5.48 -28.65 -2.28
CA MET A 300 -6.48 -27.68 -1.80
C MET A 300 -6.37 -27.42 -0.30
N ARG A 301 -6.10 -28.46 0.51
CA ARG A 301 -5.73 -28.31 1.92
C ARG A 301 -4.42 -27.53 2.06
N TYR A 302 -3.44 -27.75 1.18
CA TYR A 302 -2.19 -27.00 1.20
C TYR A 302 -2.41 -25.51 0.88
N ALA A 303 -3.21 -25.18 -0.13
CA ALA A 303 -3.59 -23.82 -0.47
C ALA A 303 -4.33 -23.11 0.68
N GLU A 304 -5.19 -23.81 1.41
CA GLU A 304 -5.83 -23.27 2.63
C GLU A 304 -4.83 -22.93 3.74
N LEU A 305 -3.80 -23.76 3.94
CA LEU A 305 -2.73 -23.53 4.93
C LEU A 305 -1.83 -22.34 4.53
N VAL A 306 -1.47 -22.22 3.25
CA VAL A 306 -0.74 -21.06 2.71
C VAL A 306 -1.56 -19.79 2.98
N ARG A 307 -2.84 -19.77 2.58
CA ARG A 307 -3.75 -18.62 2.72
C ARG A 307 -3.95 -18.19 4.17
N THR A 308 -4.08 -19.15 5.10
CA THR A 308 -4.23 -18.89 6.53
C THR A 308 -2.93 -18.55 7.27
N GLY A 309 -1.76 -18.73 6.63
CA GLY A 309 -0.46 -18.36 7.19
C GLY A 309 0.13 -19.43 8.13
N ASP A 310 -0.23 -20.68 7.92
CA ASP A 310 0.16 -21.78 8.80
C ASP A 310 1.65 -22.16 8.64
N GLN A 311 2.40 -22.03 9.74
CA GLN A 311 3.85 -22.23 9.77
C GLN A 311 4.30 -23.69 9.57
N ARG A 312 3.38 -24.67 9.49
CA ARG A 312 3.73 -26.07 9.19
C ARG A 312 4.22 -26.27 7.75
N GLY A 313 3.89 -25.35 6.84
CA GLY A 313 4.42 -25.32 5.46
C GLY A 313 4.23 -26.63 4.68
N ARG A 314 5.16 -26.93 3.76
CA ARG A 314 5.09 -28.10 2.86
C ARG A 314 5.04 -29.46 3.60
N ALA A 315 5.39 -29.53 4.89
CA ALA A 315 5.38 -30.77 5.67
C ALA A 315 3.98 -31.42 5.77
N VAL A 316 2.89 -30.63 5.72
CA VAL A 316 1.52 -31.16 5.80
C VAL A 316 1.11 -31.95 4.54
N VAL A 317 1.83 -31.79 3.43
CA VAL A 317 1.65 -32.57 2.19
C VAL A 317 2.20 -34.00 2.35
N VAL A 318 3.30 -34.15 3.11
CA VAL A 318 4.02 -35.42 3.29
C VAL A 318 3.37 -36.32 4.35
N LEU A 319 2.65 -35.72 5.31
CA LEU A 319 2.02 -36.40 6.46
C LEU A 319 0.83 -37.35 6.13
N GLN A 320 0.69 -37.80 4.87
CA GLN A 320 -0.39 -38.71 4.47
C GLN A 320 0.06 -40.01 3.78
N GLU A 321 1.36 -40.34 3.77
CA GLU A 321 1.84 -41.71 3.54
C GLU A 321 2.15 -42.42 4.87
N SER A 322 1.10 -42.94 5.50
CA SER A 322 1.18 -44.08 6.41
C SER A 322 -0.13 -44.87 6.29
N PRO A 323 -0.10 -46.22 6.16
CA PRO A 323 -1.30 -46.96 5.76
C PRO A 323 -2.42 -46.93 6.79
N ARG A 324 -3.66 -47.19 6.31
CA ARG A 324 -4.73 -47.67 7.20
C ARG A 324 -4.25 -48.91 7.94
N ALA A 325 -4.34 -48.89 9.25
CA ALA A 325 -4.56 -50.09 10.04
C ALA A 325 -6.04 -50.10 10.43
N ASP A 326 -6.82 -51.03 9.87
CA ASP A 326 -8.12 -51.40 10.43
C ASP A 326 -7.89 -51.93 11.86
N THR A 327 -8.79 -51.82 12.83
CA THR A 327 -10.13 -52.45 12.87
C THR A 327 -10.94 -51.83 14.06
N PRO A 328 -12.14 -52.29 14.47
CA PRO A 328 -13.39 -51.60 14.12
C PRO A 328 -14.17 -50.94 15.28
N SER A 329 -15.13 -50.11 14.87
CA SER A 329 -16.41 -49.75 15.51
C SER A 329 -16.79 -50.39 16.87
N ALA A 330 -17.13 -49.52 17.82
CA ALA A 330 -18.16 -49.76 18.83
C ALA A 330 -19.04 -48.49 18.97
N ALA A 331 -20.36 -48.67 19.06
CA ALA A 331 -21.35 -47.59 19.14
C ALA A 331 -21.63 -47.16 20.61
N PRO A 332 -22.26 -45.99 20.86
CA PRO A 332 -22.24 -45.34 22.17
C PRO A 332 -23.32 -45.83 23.16
N ALA A 333 -23.19 -45.41 24.42
CA ALA A 333 -24.21 -45.57 25.45
C ALA A 333 -24.36 -44.29 26.30
N ASP A 334 -25.59 -43.81 26.48
CA ASP A 334 -25.93 -42.63 27.29
C ASP A 334 -25.83 -42.89 28.81
N ARG A 335 -25.40 -41.87 29.57
CA ARG A 335 -26.21 -41.37 30.71
C ARG A 335 -25.88 -39.93 31.12
N ALA A 336 -26.87 -39.28 31.75
CA ALA A 336 -26.91 -37.85 32.01
C ALA A 336 -26.33 -37.39 33.37
N ALA A 337 -26.25 -36.07 33.55
CA ALA A 337 -25.62 -35.37 34.68
C ALA A 337 -26.43 -35.32 35.99
N SER A 338 -25.79 -34.93 37.10
CA SER A 338 -26.42 -34.30 38.29
C SER A 338 -25.43 -33.56 39.23
N ALA A 339 -25.30 -32.25 39.01
CA ALA A 339 -25.41 -31.13 39.98
C ALA A 339 -24.95 -31.21 41.47
N THR A 340 -24.14 -30.20 41.86
CA THR A 340 -24.11 -29.41 43.14
C THR A 340 -23.56 -29.97 44.48
N ALA A 341 -22.58 -29.24 45.08
CA ALA A 341 -22.71 -28.40 46.31
C ALA A 341 -21.60 -28.47 47.38
N ALA A 342 -21.38 -27.32 48.06
CA ALA A 342 -20.77 -27.09 49.39
C ALA A 342 -19.23 -27.22 49.59
N ALA A 343 -18.73 -26.48 50.60
CA ALA A 343 -17.33 -26.30 51.04
C ALA A 343 -17.31 -25.66 52.46
N PRO A 344 -16.23 -24.97 52.88
CA PRO A 344 -14.97 -25.43 53.52
C PRO A 344 -15.15 -25.52 55.07
N PRO A 345 -14.13 -25.49 55.99
CA PRO A 345 -12.66 -25.52 55.91
C PRO A 345 -12.11 -26.84 56.53
N THR A 346 -10.92 -27.05 57.14
CA THR A 346 -9.79 -26.26 57.75
C THR A 346 -8.53 -27.18 57.74
N THR A 347 -7.29 -26.87 58.17
CA THR A 347 -6.63 -25.83 59.00
C THR A 347 -5.18 -25.58 58.52
N ALA A 348 -4.55 -24.50 59.00
CA ALA A 348 -3.08 -24.34 59.11
C ALA A 348 -2.76 -23.78 60.52
N PRO A 349 -1.54 -23.96 61.08
CA PRO A 349 -0.44 -22.98 60.89
C PRO A 349 0.97 -23.67 60.86
N ALA A 350 2.14 -23.02 60.90
CA ALA A 350 2.54 -21.63 61.13
C ALA A 350 3.85 -21.24 60.38
N PRO A 351 4.13 -19.94 60.13
CA PRO A 351 5.35 -19.45 59.48
C PRO A 351 6.27 -18.55 60.37
N THR A 352 7.44 -18.17 59.85
CA THR A 352 8.26 -16.98 60.21
C THR A 352 9.20 -16.71 59.01
N THR A 353 9.31 -15.54 58.34
CA THR A 353 9.50 -14.11 58.75
C THR A 353 10.89 -13.89 59.37
N SER A 354 11.74 -12.92 58.99
CA SER A 354 11.61 -11.57 58.37
C SER A 354 12.63 -11.39 57.21
N ALA A 355 12.50 -10.53 56.18
CA ALA A 355 11.92 -9.19 55.98
C ALA A 355 12.79 -8.00 56.45
N SER A 356 13.12 -7.08 55.52
CA SER A 356 13.34 -5.63 55.72
C SER A 356 13.49 -4.91 54.37
N GLU A 357 12.85 -3.74 54.23
CA GLU A 357 13.00 -2.81 53.09
C GLU A 357 14.08 -1.75 53.40
N GLU A 358 14.70 -1.15 52.36
CA GLU A 358 14.85 0.31 52.33
C GLU A 358 15.21 0.87 50.93
N THR A 359 14.72 2.07 50.63
CA THR A 359 15.03 2.92 49.47
C THR A 359 14.45 4.31 49.81
N PRO A 360 15.22 5.43 49.86
CA PRO A 360 15.72 6.08 48.63
C PRO A 360 16.98 7.00 48.73
N ARG A 361 17.61 7.36 47.59
CA ARG A 361 17.87 8.77 47.13
C ARG A 361 18.90 8.95 45.98
N ARG A 362 18.41 9.42 44.83
CA ARG A 362 18.77 10.68 44.11
C ARG A 362 20.25 11.21 44.14
N MET A 363 20.95 11.09 43.00
CA MET A 363 21.77 12.10 42.26
C MET A 363 22.00 11.50 40.84
N ARG A 364 21.99 12.14 39.66
CA ARG A 364 22.14 13.52 39.13
C ARG A 364 23.61 14.00 38.93
N HIS A 365 23.92 14.41 37.68
CA HIS A 365 25.21 14.93 37.17
C HIS A 365 26.32 13.87 36.96
N LEU A 366 27.26 14.00 36.00
CA LEU A 366 27.46 15.04 34.97
C LEU A 366 28.03 14.42 33.67
N ALA A 367 28.15 15.24 32.62
CA ALA A 367 28.59 14.88 31.28
C ALA A 367 30.12 14.81 31.14
N HIS A 368 30.57 14.33 29.97
CA HIS A 368 31.62 14.98 29.19
C HIS A 368 31.29 14.92 27.69
#